data_AF-A0A1F4X4S0-F1
#
_entry.id   AF-A0A1F4X4S0-F1
#
_cell.length_a   1.000
_cell.length_b   1.000
_cell.length_c   1.000
_cell.angle_alpha   90.00
_cell.angle_beta   90.00
_cell.angle_gamma   90.00
#
_symmetry.space_group_name_H-M   'P 1'
#
loop_
_entity.id
_entity.type
_entity.pdbx_description
1 polymer ?
#
loop_
_entity_poly.entity_id
_entity_poly.type
_entity_poly.pdbx_seq_one_letter_code
_entity_poly.pdbx_strand_id
1 'polypeptide(L)'
;MNVLILFLLAIGLFVIASQTYSKYIGKALGVDPNRPTPAVKFNDGRDYVPTKLHVLFAHHFSAIAGAGPIVGPTLALLYGAVPAWLWIVLGGIFIGAVHDFSALFASLQENGRSMAEIAKKTLGKPGFTLFILFTLIMIVLVTSAFLTATAVSLTSKWPLSKLGAEGNSTFLRTEVTPDGTVLGVIGGIASMSVIIITLLSPLLGYLLYKRKINLILAYGLAALIMAGSVIAGIYYPIRFSTEIWMIILSIYVLFAAGLPVWMILQPRDFINVQILYAGIAGMLAALFIGGINGLTIRAPSFNVAEGTKNLGLIWPMLFITIACGAISGFHSMIATGTTSKQLAKESQARKVGYNGMLLECTLAVCVLLTVGSGLLFTDYKTVVWPETGKSNPILAFSLAVGYLLNQSCGLSIALGAVFGILLVEGFVITTFLDVAVRLNRYLFEEFWRILFKQVPKLFQHYWFNSVLAVFLMWLLAYSNTFAALWPIFGTGNQLLAALSLMAVSVWLYY
;
A
#
# COMPACT_ATOMS: atom_id res chain seq x y z
N MET A 1 0.43 -7.61 -27.30
CA MET A 1 0.53 -6.13 -27.22
C MET A 1 1.89 -5.78 -26.62
N ASN A 2 2.63 -4.84 -27.21
CA ASN A 2 3.93 -4.43 -26.66
C ASN A 2 3.72 -3.67 -25.33
N VAL A 3 4.44 -4.10 -24.30
CA VAL A 3 4.38 -3.52 -22.95
C VAL A 3 4.74 -2.03 -22.95
N LEU A 4 5.69 -1.61 -23.79
CA LEU A 4 6.14 -0.22 -23.90
C LEU A 4 5.01 0.71 -24.34
N ILE A 5 4.20 0.28 -25.31
CA ILE A 5 3.12 1.11 -25.85
C ILE A 5 2.06 1.35 -24.77
N LEU A 6 1.66 0.29 -24.06
CA LEU A 6 0.68 0.41 -22.97
C LEU A 6 1.21 1.25 -21.81
N PHE A 7 2.50 1.15 -21.52
CA PHE A 7 3.16 1.92 -20.48
C PHE A 7 3.25 3.42 -20.83
N LEU A 8 3.77 3.75 -22.01
CA LEU A 8 3.89 5.13 -22.48
C LEU A 8 2.52 5.79 -22.67
N LEU A 9 1.52 5.03 -23.13
CA LEU A 9 0.16 5.53 -23.29
C LEU A 9 -0.47 5.84 -21.93
N ALA A 10 -0.28 4.98 -20.91
CA ALA A 10 -0.76 5.26 -19.56
C ALA A 10 -0.10 6.51 -18.97
N ILE A 11 1.23 6.63 -19.07
CA ILE A 11 1.96 7.83 -18.60
C ILE A 11 1.49 9.08 -19.35
N GLY A 12 1.35 9.01 -20.67
CA GLY A 12 0.87 10.12 -21.50
C GLY A 12 -0.50 10.60 -21.03
N LEU A 13 -1.43 9.68 -20.79
CA LEU A 13 -2.77 10.01 -20.28
C LEU A 13 -2.71 10.60 -18.86
N PHE A 14 -1.87 10.06 -17.96
CA PHE A 14 -1.72 10.61 -16.61
C PHE A 14 -1.08 12.00 -16.61
N VAL A 15 -0.10 12.27 -17.47
CA VAL A 15 0.51 13.60 -17.62
C VAL A 15 -0.52 14.60 -18.18
N ILE A 16 -1.29 14.20 -19.20
CA ILE A 16 -2.36 15.03 -19.77
C ILE A 16 -3.39 15.33 -18.68
N ALA A 17 -3.90 14.33 -17.98
CA ALA A 17 -4.86 14.49 -16.89
C ALA A 17 -4.33 15.39 -15.75
N SER A 18 -3.06 15.22 -15.38
CA SER A 18 -2.40 16.08 -14.38
C SER A 18 -2.31 17.54 -14.84
N GLN A 19 -2.17 17.81 -16.14
CA GLN A 19 -2.04 19.18 -16.64
C GLN A 19 -3.37 19.85 -16.98
N THR A 20 -4.36 19.08 -17.44
CA THR A 20 -5.66 19.61 -17.89
C THR A 20 -6.73 19.39 -16.82
N TYR A 21 -7.08 18.14 -16.53
CA TYR A 21 -8.21 17.78 -15.68
C TYR A 21 -8.00 18.21 -14.24
N SER A 22 -6.80 18.04 -13.68
CA SER A 22 -6.53 18.52 -12.32
C SER A 22 -6.66 20.06 -12.19
N LYS A 23 -6.34 20.83 -13.24
CA LYS A 23 -6.54 22.29 -13.26
C LYS A 23 -8.02 22.64 -13.40
N TYR A 24 -8.75 21.89 -14.22
CA TYR A 24 -10.19 22.05 -14.38
C TYR A 24 -10.93 21.84 -13.05
N ILE A 25 -10.66 20.72 -12.37
CA ILE A 25 -11.25 20.45 -11.05
C ILE A 25 -10.78 21.47 -10.00
N GLY A 26 -9.51 21.87 -10.01
CA GLY A 26 -9.01 22.90 -9.11
C GLY A 26 -9.69 24.27 -9.30
N LYS A 27 -10.03 24.64 -10.53
CA LYS A 27 -10.84 25.83 -10.83
C LYS A 27 -12.28 25.66 -10.37
N ALA A 28 -12.88 24.50 -10.63
CA ALA A 28 -14.27 24.20 -10.24
C ALA A 28 -14.46 24.22 -8.71
N LEU A 29 -13.47 23.74 -7.95
CA LEU A 29 -13.47 23.78 -6.48
C LEU A 29 -13.11 25.15 -5.89
N GLY A 30 -12.61 26.09 -6.70
CA GLY A 30 -12.26 27.44 -6.24
C GLY A 30 -10.96 27.52 -5.43
N VAL A 31 -9.92 26.75 -5.82
CA VAL A 31 -8.62 26.77 -5.12
C VAL A 31 -7.99 28.16 -5.18
N ASP A 32 -7.74 28.76 -4.01
CA ASP A 32 -7.09 30.07 -3.89
C ASP A 32 -5.65 29.95 -3.33
N PRO A 33 -4.61 30.28 -4.11
CA PRO A 33 -3.23 30.26 -3.64
C PRO A 33 -2.91 31.18 -2.46
N ASN A 34 -3.74 32.21 -2.23
CA ASN A 34 -3.53 33.22 -1.20
C ASN A 34 -4.24 32.91 0.12
N ARG A 35 -5.13 31.90 0.15
CA ARG A 35 -5.82 31.50 1.38
C ARG A 35 -4.84 30.79 2.32
N PRO A 36 -4.70 31.25 3.57
CA PRO A 36 -3.81 30.59 4.52
C PRO A 36 -4.36 29.21 4.88
N THR A 37 -3.53 28.19 4.77
CA THR A 37 -3.91 26.80 5.07
C THR A 37 -3.97 26.57 6.58
N PRO A 38 -4.66 25.51 7.04
CA PRO A 38 -4.72 25.15 8.47
C PRO A 38 -3.33 24.95 9.08
N ALA A 39 -2.39 24.39 8.32
CA ALA A 39 -0.99 24.19 8.73
C ALA A 39 -0.31 25.51 9.10
N VAL A 40 -0.59 26.59 8.35
CA VAL A 40 -0.01 27.93 8.60
C VAL A 40 -0.79 28.67 9.69
N LYS A 41 -2.12 28.47 9.75
CA LYS A 41 -3.01 29.16 10.69
C LYS A 41 -2.85 28.71 12.14
N PHE A 42 -2.71 27.40 12.39
CA PHE A 42 -2.61 26.86 13.77
C PHE A 42 -1.17 26.60 14.20
N ASN A 43 -0.32 26.09 13.30
CA ASN A 43 1.11 25.82 13.50
C ASN A 43 1.49 25.37 14.93
N ASP A 44 0.87 24.29 15.41
CA ASP A 44 0.96 23.85 16.81
C ASP A 44 2.26 23.05 17.11
N GLY A 45 3.08 22.80 16.09
CA GLY A 45 4.33 22.03 16.21
C GLY A 45 4.13 20.54 16.49
N ARG A 46 2.88 20.03 16.47
CA ARG A 46 2.54 18.63 16.70
C ARG A 46 1.76 18.03 15.53
N ASP A 47 0.54 18.50 15.30
CA ASP A 47 -0.36 17.98 14.26
C ASP A 47 -0.43 18.92 13.04
N TYR A 48 -0.36 20.23 13.27
CA TYR A 48 -0.35 21.27 12.24
C TYR A 48 1.05 21.84 12.08
N VAL A 49 1.75 21.40 11.03
CA VAL A 49 3.13 21.85 10.74
C VAL A 49 3.30 22.09 9.25
N PRO A 50 3.63 23.31 8.80
CA PRO A 50 3.85 23.59 7.40
C PRO A 50 5.08 22.82 6.90
N THR A 51 4.83 21.84 6.03
CA THR A 51 5.86 20.92 5.54
C THR A 51 6.23 21.23 4.10
N LYS A 52 7.51 20.97 3.73
CA LYS A 52 7.96 21.12 2.34
C LYS A 52 7.22 20.16 1.42
N LEU A 53 6.86 20.62 0.22
CA LEU A 53 6.05 19.88 -0.75
C LEU A 53 6.55 18.46 -1.03
N HIS A 54 7.87 18.29 -1.27
CA HIS A 54 8.42 16.97 -1.62
C HIS A 54 8.37 15.99 -0.44
N VAL A 55 8.55 16.47 0.79
CA VAL A 55 8.45 15.64 2.00
C VAL A 55 7.00 15.23 2.23
N LEU A 56 6.07 16.18 2.14
CA LEU A 56 4.64 15.90 2.28
C LEU A 56 4.12 14.97 1.18
N PHE A 57 4.56 15.17 -0.06
CA PHE A 57 4.21 14.29 -1.18
C PHE A 57 4.71 12.87 -0.93
N ALA A 58 5.97 12.70 -0.50
CA ALA A 58 6.52 11.39 -0.20
C ALA A 58 5.76 10.68 0.93
N HIS A 59 5.43 11.39 2.02
CA HIS A 59 4.65 10.84 3.13
C HIS A 59 3.21 10.52 2.73
N HIS A 60 2.55 11.39 1.96
CA HIS A 60 1.20 11.14 1.47
C HIS A 60 1.20 9.92 0.55
N PHE A 61 2.09 9.88 -0.44
CA PHE A 61 2.25 8.76 -1.36
C PHE A 61 2.55 7.46 -0.59
N SER A 62 3.48 7.47 0.36
CA SER A 62 3.80 6.28 1.14
C SER A 62 2.66 5.86 2.07
N ALA A 63 1.74 6.74 2.43
CA ALA A 63 0.59 6.39 3.27
C ALA A 63 -0.60 5.86 2.44
N ILE A 64 -0.75 6.29 1.18
CA ILE A 64 -1.82 5.81 0.29
C ILE A 64 -1.41 4.56 -0.51
N ALA A 65 -0.16 4.46 -0.94
CA ALA A 65 0.32 3.46 -1.89
C ALA A 65 0.57 2.08 -1.25
N GLY A 66 -0.48 1.52 -0.63
CA GLY A 66 -0.63 0.21 0.03
C GLY A 66 0.03 -1.02 -0.62
N ALA A 67 -0.28 -2.20 -0.08
CA ALA A 67 -0.28 -3.41 -0.94
C ALA A 67 -1.39 -3.37 -1.98
N GLY A 68 -2.43 -2.54 -1.80
CA GLY A 68 -3.56 -2.39 -2.71
C GLY A 68 -3.20 -2.20 -4.20
N PRO A 69 -2.38 -1.21 -4.58
CA PRO A 69 -1.95 -1.01 -5.97
C PRO A 69 -1.07 -2.15 -6.53
N ILE A 70 -0.63 -3.09 -5.71
CA ILE A 70 0.15 -4.26 -6.14
C ILE A 70 -0.75 -5.49 -6.24
N VAL A 71 -1.44 -5.80 -5.14
CA VAL A 71 -2.32 -6.96 -4.99
C VAL A 71 -3.55 -6.84 -5.89
N GLY A 72 -4.16 -5.66 -6.00
CA GLY A 72 -5.37 -5.45 -6.78
C GLY A 72 -5.18 -5.75 -8.28
N PRO A 73 -4.23 -5.08 -8.97
CA PRO A 73 -3.93 -5.39 -10.37
C PRO A 73 -3.47 -6.84 -10.59
N THR A 74 -2.76 -7.41 -9.62
CA THR A 74 -2.34 -8.82 -9.67
C THR A 74 -3.56 -9.74 -9.65
N LEU A 75 -4.56 -9.51 -8.79
CA LEU A 75 -5.79 -10.30 -8.75
C LEU A 75 -6.66 -10.08 -10.00
N ALA A 76 -6.75 -8.83 -10.46
CA ALA A 76 -7.57 -8.44 -11.60
C ALA A 76 -7.05 -8.93 -12.95
N LEU A 77 -5.77 -9.34 -13.03
CA LEU A 77 -5.22 -9.97 -14.24
C LEU A 77 -6.00 -11.22 -14.68
N LEU A 78 -6.74 -11.87 -13.78
CA LEU A 78 -7.64 -12.97 -14.11
C LEU A 78 -8.75 -12.57 -15.10
N TYR A 79 -9.22 -11.31 -15.09
CA TYR A 79 -10.17 -10.79 -16.09
C TYR A 79 -9.54 -10.55 -17.47
N GLY A 80 -8.21 -10.55 -17.53
CA GLY A 80 -7.41 -10.16 -18.68
C GLY A 80 -6.70 -8.82 -18.48
N ALA A 81 -5.63 -8.61 -19.24
CA ALA A 81 -4.80 -7.41 -19.12
C ALA A 81 -5.54 -6.13 -19.55
N VAL A 82 -6.44 -6.19 -20.54
CA VAL A 82 -7.10 -5.00 -21.08
C VAL A 82 -8.14 -4.41 -20.12
N PRO A 83 -9.11 -5.19 -19.56
CA PRO A 83 -10.07 -4.64 -18.61
C PRO A 83 -9.42 -4.04 -17.36
N ALA A 84 -8.39 -4.71 -16.82
CA ALA A 84 -7.64 -4.21 -15.67
C ALA A 84 -6.90 -2.90 -15.99
N TRP A 85 -6.24 -2.82 -17.16
CA TRP A 85 -5.52 -1.61 -17.59
C TRP A 85 -6.47 -0.43 -17.79
N LEU A 86 -7.60 -0.65 -18.48
CA LEU A 86 -8.61 0.39 -18.71
C LEU A 86 -9.17 0.94 -17.40
N TRP A 87 -9.42 0.08 -16.43
CA TRP A 87 -9.94 0.49 -15.13
C TRP A 87 -8.94 1.29 -14.31
N ILE A 88 -7.66 0.87 -14.27
CA ILE A 88 -6.61 1.64 -13.57
C ILE A 88 -6.47 3.04 -14.20
N VAL A 89 -6.49 3.13 -15.53
CA VAL A 89 -6.30 4.42 -16.22
C VAL A 89 -7.53 5.31 -16.09
N LEU A 90 -8.71 4.84 -16.48
CA LEU A 90 -9.93 5.64 -16.49
C LEU A 90 -10.47 5.87 -15.07
N GLY A 91 -10.53 4.81 -14.25
CA GLY A 91 -10.97 4.91 -12.86
C GLY A 91 -10.03 5.80 -12.04
N GLY A 92 -8.72 5.64 -12.21
CA GLY A 92 -7.72 6.47 -11.56
C GLY A 92 -7.83 7.96 -11.91
N ILE A 93 -7.98 8.30 -13.20
CA ILE A 93 -8.04 9.70 -13.67
C ILE A 93 -9.34 10.39 -13.25
N PHE A 94 -10.48 9.75 -13.50
CA PHE A 94 -11.79 10.39 -13.39
C PHE A 94 -12.44 10.24 -12.02
N ILE A 95 -12.13 9.17 -11.30
CA ILE A 95 -12.82 8.83 -10.05
C ILE A 95 -11.84 8.99 -8.87
N GLY A 96 -10.76 8.22 -8.83
CA GLY A 96 -9.83 8.20 -7.69
C GLY A 96 -9.13 9.52 -7.44
N ALA A 97 -8.48 10.07 -8.47
CA ALA A 97 -7.73 11.32 -8.32
C ALA A 97 -8.66 12.51 -7.99
N VAL A 98 -9.91 12.48 -8.48
CA VAL A 98 -10.93 13.48 -8.12
C VAL A 98 -11.35 13.31 -6.66
N HIS A 99 -11.68 12.08 -6.25
CA HIS A 99 -12.07 11.76 -4.87
C HIS A 99 -11.04 12.23 -3.85
N ASP A 100 -9.76 11.89 -4.04
CA ASP A 100 -8.69 12.23 -3.10
C ASP A 100 -8.47 13.73 -3.03
N PHE A 101 -8.48 14.39 -4.18
CA PHE A 101 -8.32 15.84 -4.24
C PHE A 101 -9.50 16.57 -3.62
N SER A 102 -10.74 16.13 -3.89
CA SER A 102 -11.94 16.77 -3.34
C SER A 102 -12.08 16.57 -1.83
N ALA A 103 -11.73 15.38 -1.33
CA ALA A 103 -11.73 15.11 0.11
C ALA A 103 -10.65 15.95 0.83
N LEU A 104 -9.43 16.01 0.27
CA LEU A 104 -8.36 16.86 0.78
C LEU A 104 -8.78 18.33 0.83
N PHE A 105 -9.40 18.82 -0.25
CA PHE A 105 -9.86 20.20 -0.36
C PHE A 105 -10.94 20.55 0.66
N ALA A 106 -11.96 19.71 0.81
CA ALA A 106 -13.03 19.93 1.80
C ALA A 106 -12.46 20.01 3.22
N SER A 107 -11.51 19.14 3.56
CA SER A 107 -10.83 19.18 4.87
C SER A 107 -9.99 20.43 5.06
N LEU A 108 -9.29 20.91 4.04
CA LEU A 108 -8.52 22.17 4.13
C LEU A 108 -9.42 23.36 4.46
N GLN A 109 -10.60 23.44 3.84
CA GLN A 109 -11.55 24.52 4.11
C GLN A 109 -12.20 24.41 5.50
N GLU A 110 -12.39 23.19 6.00
CA GLU A 110 -12.90 22.93 7.34
C GLU A 110 -11.80 22.91 8.42
N ASN A 111 -10.71 23.66 8.25
CA ASN A 111 -9.60 23.79 9.22
C ASN A 111 -8.81 22.49 9.48
N GLY A 112 -8.75 21.55 8.53
CA GLY A 112 -7.99 20.30 8.67
C GLY A 112 -8.73 19.20 9.45
N ARG A 113 -10.07 19.30 9.53
CA ARG A 113 -10.93 18.30 10.19
C ARG A 113 -11.01 17.00 9.41
N SER A 114 -11.27 15.90 10.11
CA SER A 114 -11.41 14.58 9.50
C SER A 114 -12.68 14.49 8.65
N MET A 115 -12.71 13.58 7.67
CA MET A 115 -13.94 13.33 6.88
C MET A 115 -15.15 13.01 7.74
N ALA A 116 -14.96 12.31 8.86
CA ALA A 116 -16.04 12.03 9.81
C ALA A 116 -16.63 13.35 10.36
N GLU A 117 -15.79 14.27 10.82
CA GLU A 117 -16.26 15.56 11.35
C GLU A 117 -16.94 16.44 10.29
N ILE A 118 -16.45 16.38 9.04
CA ILE A 118 -17.11 17.05 7.91
C ILE A 118 -18.50 16.43 7.69
N ALA A 119 -18.60 15.09 7.68
CA ALA A 119 -19.86 14.38 7.59
C ALA A 119 -20.80 14.71 8.78
N LYS A 120 -20.28 14.97 9.98
CA LYS A 120 -21.08 15.42 11.12
C LYS A 120 -21.74 16.77 10.88
N LYS A 121 -21.01 17.70 10.25
CA LYS A 121 -21.50 19.05 9.95
C LYS A 121 -22.54 19.02 8.83
N THR A 122 -22.35 18.17 7.83
CA THR A 122 -23.21 18.12 6.63
C THR A 122 -24.40 17.15 6.75
N LEU A 123 -24.18 15.95 7.31
CA LEU A 123 -25.17 14.87 7.41
C LEU A 123 -25.72 14.69 8.85
N GLY A 124 -25.22 15.48 9.81
CA GLY A 124 -25.64 15.42 11.20
C GLY A 124 -25.03 14.25 12.00
N LYS A 125 -25.56 14.03 13.20
CA LYS A 125 -25.08 12.98 14.12
C LYS A 125 -25.18 11.55 13.55
N PRO A 126 -26.26 11.15 12.85
CA PRO A 126 -26.35 9.81 12.26
C PRO A 126 -25.25 9.56 11.22
N GLY A 127 -24.98 10.54 10.35
CA GLY A 127 -23.91 10.43 9.35
C GLY A 127 -22.52 10.30 9.97
N PHE A 128 -22.25 11.03 11.06
CA PHE A 128 -21.01 10.90 11.82
C PHE A 128 -20.82 9.50 12.43
N THR A 129 -21.85 8.98 13.11
CA THR A 129 -21.80 7.66 13.74
C THR A 129 -21.62 6.56 12.69
N LEU A 130 -22.33 6.65 11.56
CA LEU A 130 -22.19 5.72 10.47
C LEU A 130 -20.76 5.75 9.90
N PHE A 131 -20.20 6.94 9.66
CA PHE A 131 -18.86 7.08 9.10
C PHE A 131 -17.80 6.48 10.03
N ILE A 132 -17.85 6.77 11.34
CA ILE A 132 -16.88 6.22 12.30
C ILE A 132 -17.02 4.71 12.44
N LEU A 133 -18.23 4.19 12.64
CA LEU A 133 -18.47 2.75 12.80
C LEU A 133 -17.97 1.99 11.57
N PHE A 134 -18.33 2.48 10.39
CA PHE A 134 -17.96 1.87 9.13
C PHE A 134 -16.45 1.92 8.91
N THR A 135 -15.83 3.06 9.20
CA THR A 135 -14.38 3.24 9.10
C THR A 135 -13.63 2.29 10.02
N LEU A 136 -14.08 2.14 11.27
CA LEU A 136 -13.47 1.25 12.26
C LEU A 136 -13.51 -0.22 11.77
N ILE A 137 -14.67 -0.67 11.29
CA ILE A 137 -14.80 -2.02 10.70
C ILE A 137 -13.86 -2.18 9.50
N MET A 138 -13.81 -1.18 8.62
CA MET A 138 -12.96 -1.22 7.42
C MET A 138 -11.47 -1.28 7.77
N ILE A 139 -10.99 -0.49 8.74
CA ILE A 139 -9.58 -0.51 9.15
C ILE A 139 -9.21 -1.87 9.76
N VAL A 140 -10.10 -2.48 10.54
CA VAL A 140 -9.87 -3.83 11.06
C VAL A 140 -9.81 -4.85 9.91
N LEU A 141 -10.71 -4.77 8.93
CA LEU A 141 -10.72 -5.68 7.78
C LEU A 141 -9.45 -5.57 6.93
N VAL A 142 -9.01 -4.34 6.61
CA VAL A 142 -7.83 -4.12 5.77
C VAL A 142 -6.55 -4.54 6.47
N THR A 143 -6.42 -4.23 7.76
CA THR A 143 -5.27 -4.66 8.57
C THR A 143 -5.21 -6.18 8.68
N SER A 144 -6.36 -6.83 8.84
CA SER A 144 -6.46 -8.29 8.85
C SER A 144 -6.07 -8.91 7.49
N ALA A 145 -6.60 -8.39 6.38
CA ALA A 145 -6.26 -8.87 5.03
C ALA A 145 -4.76 -8.75 4.75
N PHE A 146 -4.15 -7.62 5.11
CA PHE A 146 -2.72 -7.43 4.91
C PHE A 146 -1.84 -8.20 5.90
N LEU A 147 -2.28 -8.41 7.14
CA LEU A 147 -1.59 -9.30 8.07
C LEU A 147 -1.49 -10.72 7.49
N THR A 148 -2.59 -11.26 6.96
CA THR A 148 -2.61 -12.57 6.32
C THR A 148 -1.76 -12.59 5.05
N ALA A 149 -1.87 -11.58 4.17
CA ALA A 149 -1.08 -11.51 2.95
C ALA A 149 0.43 -11.50 3.23
N THR A 150 0.84 -10.69 4.19
CA THR A 150 2.23 -10.56 4.67
C THR A 150 2.72 -11.87 5.27
N ALA A 151 1.96 -12.47 6.19
CA ALA A 151 2.37 -13.72 6.83
C ALA A 151 2.51 -14.86 5.81
N VAL A 152 1.64 -14.92 4.80
CA VAL A 152 1.74 -15.90 3.71
C VAL A 152 2.96 -15.61 2.85
N SER A 153 3.17 -14.35 2.47
CA SER A 153 4.30 -13.87 1.67
C SER A 153 5.66 -14.20 2.34
N LEU A 154 5.81 -13.93 3.64
CA LEU A 154 7.02 -14.26 4.41
C LEU A 154 7.31 -15.77 4.52
N THR A 155 6.32 -16.62 4.27
CA THR A 155 6.47 -18.09 4.25
C THR A 155 6.59 -18.69 2.85
N SER A 156 6.69 -17.84 1.82
CA SER A 156 6.69 -18.25 0.42
C SER A 156 7.90 -19.08 0.01
N LYS A 157 7.61 -20.14 -0.74
CA LYS A 157 8.58 -21.04 -1.37
C LYS A 157 8.26 -21.16 -2.86
N TRP A 158 9.28 -21.30 -3.71
CA TRP A 158 9.08 -21.48 -5.16
C TRP A 158 10.08 -22.49 -5.77
N PRO A 159 9.72 -23.32 -6.76
CA PRO A 159 10.63 -24.31 -7.34
C PRO A 159 11.92 -23.70 -7.94
N LEU A 160 13.08 -24.26 -7.60
CA LEU A 160 14.39 -23.79 -8.10
C LEU A 160 14.52 -23.92 -9.60
N SER A 161 13.95 -24.98 -10.19
CA SER A 161 13.95 -25.21 -11.63
C SER A 161 13.33 -24.04 -12.41
N LYS A 162 12.33 -23.37 -11.81
CA LYS A 162 11.68 -22.19 -12.38
C LYS A 162 12.42 -20.88 -12.06
N LEU A 163 13.32 -20.86 -11.07
CA LEU A 163 14.17 -19.70 -10.76
C LEU A 163 15.43 -19.62 -11.65
N GLY A 164 15.56 -20.50 -12.65
CA GLY A 164 16.72 -20.54 -13.54
C GLY A 164 18.00 -21.00 -12.84
N ALA A 165 17.85 -21.81 -11.79
CA ALA A 165 18.96 -22.31 -10.99
C ALA A 165 19.02 -23.83 -11.04
N GLU A 166 20.04 -24.36 -11.72
CA GLU A 166 20.40 -25.78 -11.70
C GLU A 166 21.53 -26.00 -10.69
N GLY A 167 21.26 -26.77 -9.64
CA GLY A 167 22.29 -27.24 -8.69
C GLY A 167 22.45 -26.41 -7.41
N ASN A 168 23.48 -26.79 -6.62
CA ASN A 168 23.84 -26.28 -5.29
C ASN A 168 24.42 -24.84 -5.32
N SER A 169 24.17 -24.10 -6.40
CA SER A 169 24.79 -22.83 -6.80
C SER A 169 23.78 -21.68 -6.76
N THR A 170 22.85 -21.70 -5.81
CA THR A 170 22.01 -20.56 -5.47
C THR A 170 22.34 -20.01 -4.10
N PHE A 171 22.34 -18.67 -4.00
CA PHE A 171 22.33 -17.95 -2.74
C PHE A 171 21.06 -18.22 -1.90
N LEU A 172 20.03 -18.85 -2.48
CA LEU A 172 18.83 -19.29 -1.75
C LEU A 172 19.08 -20.64 -1.08
N ARG A 173 18.76 -20.73 0.22
CA ARG A 173 18.65 -22.05 0.88
C ARG A 173 17.44 -22.78 0.33
N THR A 174 17.66 -24.04 -0.01
CA THR A 174 16.66 -24.90 -0.63
C THR A 174 15.96 -25.79 0.41
N GLU A 175 14.78 -26.28 0.06
CA GLU A 175 14.03 -27.29 0.80
C GLU A 175 13.48 -28.30 -0.20
N VAL A 176 13.71 -29.59 0.04
CA VAL A 176 13.22 -30.65 -0.85
C VAL A 176 11.86 -31.09 -0.35
N THR A 177 10.83 -30.92 -1.17
CA THR A 177 9.48 -31.45 -0.92
C THR A 177 9.51 -32.99 -0.94
N PRO A 178 8.63 -33.72 -0.23
CA PRO A 178 8.56 -35.18 -0.29
C PRO A 178 8.46 -35.76 -1.72
N ASP A 179 7.96 -34.96 -2.68
CA ASP A 179 7.83 -35.30 -4.10
C ASP A 179 9.12 -35.11 -4.93
N GLY A 180 10.24 -34.75 -4.28
CA GLY A 180 11.55 -34.57 -4.93
C GLY A 180 11.81 -33.19 -5.55
N THR A 181 10.85 -32.24 -5.47
CA THR A 181 11.04 -30.87 -5.98
C THR A 181 11.86 -30.02 -5.00
N VAL A 182 12.92 -29.39 -5.49
CA VAL A 182 13.75 -28.46 -4.71
C VAL A 182 13.10 -27.06 -4.73
N LEU A 183 12.60 -26.60 -3.59
CA LEU A 183 11.98 -25.28 -3.40
C LEU A 183 13.00 -24.27 -2.83
N GLY A 184 13.06 -23.08 -3.40
CA GLY A 184 13.86 -21.96 -2.91
C GLY A 184 13.04 -21.13 -1.93
N VAL A 185 13.61 -20.86 -0.76
CA VAL A 185 12.95 -20.07 0.28
C VAL A 185 13.16 -18.58 -0.01
N ILE A 186 12.15 -17.94 -0.61
CA ILE A 186 12.18 -16.51 -0.94
C ILE A 186 11.70 -15.68 0.25
N GLY A 187 10.62 -16.11 0.92
CA GLY A 187 10.01 -15.37 2.04
C GLY A 187 10.90 -15.26 3.29
N GLY A 188 11.69 -16.29 3.59
CA GLY A 188 12.55 -16.32 4.79
C GLY A 188 13.67 -15.26 4.79
N ILE A 189 14.06 -14.77 3.61
CA ILE A 189 15.04 -13.67 3.47
C ILE A 189 14.38 -12.33 3.82
N ALA A 190 13.13 -12.14 3.40
CA ALA A 190 12.34 -10.96 3.75
C ALA A 190 12.07 -10.91 5.25
N SER A 191 11.75 -12.05 5.87
CA SER A 191 11.56 -12.19 7.30
C SER A 191 12.75 -11.67 8.13
N MET A 192 13.96 -12.09 7.77
CA MET A 192 15.16 -11.66 8.48
C MET A 192 15.47 -10.18 8.22
N SER A 193 15.25 -9.71 6.99
CA SER A 193 15.45 -8.30 6.64
C SER A 193 14.53 -7.39 7.46
N VAL A 194 13.26 -7.76 7.61
CA VAL A 194 12.28 -7.00 8.42
C VAL A 194 12.68 -6.96 9.90
N ILE A 195 13.15 -8.07 10.46
CA ILE A 195 13.60 -8.12 11.86
C ILE A 195 14.83 -7.22 12.07
N ILE A 196 15.85 -7.31 11.20
CA ILE A 196 17.08 -6.50 11.34
C ILE A 196 16.78 -5.01 11.21
N ILE A 197 15.98 -4.63 10.21
CA ILE A 197 15.59 -3.23 10.01
C ILE A 197 14.82 -2.71 11.23
N THR A 198 13.97 -3.53 11.83
CA THR A 198 13.17 -3.17 13.00
C THR A 198 14.04 -3.02 14.25
N LEU A 199 15.01 -3.91 14.48
CA LEU A 199 15.92 -3.85 15.63
C LEU A 199 16.92 -2.68 15.54
N LEU A 200 17.37 -2.32 14.33
CA LEU A 200 18.33 -1.24 14.12
C LEU A 200 17.68 0.14 13.93
N SER A 201 16.37 0.21 13.68
CA SER A 201 15.62 1.47 13.53
C SER A 201 15.75 2.41 14.74
N PRO A 202 15.63 1.96 16.01
CA PRO A 202 15.80 2.84 17.18
C PRO A 202 17.17 3.51 17.28
N LEU A 203 18.22 2.80 16.87
CA LEU A 203 19.58 3.34 16.85
C LEU A 203 19.69 4.47 15.81
N LEU A 204 19.14 4.26 14.61
CA LEU A 204 19.11 5.27 13.56
C LEU A 204 18.24 6.47 13.98
N GLY A 205 17.12 6.24 14.65
CA GLY A 205 16.25 7.29 15.19
C GLY A 205 16.92 8.15 16.25
N TYR A 206 17.68 7.53 17.16
CA TYR A 206 18.50 8.26 18.13
C TYR A 206 19.58 9.11 17.43
N LEU A 207 20.27 8.54 16.45
CA LEU A 207 21.32 9.22 15.67
C LEU A 207 20.78 10.41 14.87
N LEU A 208 19.61 10.26 14.25
CA LEU A 208 18.95 11.30 13.45
C LEU A 208 18.36 12.41 14.32
N TYR A 209 17.54 12.08 15.30
CA TYR A 209 16.74 13.08 16.02
C TYR A 209 17.44 13.66 17.26
N LYS A 210 18.24 12.86 17.97
CA LYS A 210 18.95 13.33 19.19
C LYS A 210 20.36 13.82 18.88
N ARG A 211 21.10 13.15 17.99
CA ARG A 211 22.46 13.55 17.61
C ARG A 211 22.55 14.42 16.35
N LYS A 212 21.44 14.62 15.62
CA LYS A 212 21.34 15.52 14.44
C LYS A 212 22.49 15.32 13.44
N ILE A 213 22.78 14.07 13.09
CA ILE A 213 23.81 13.76 12.08
C ILE A 213 23.39 14.30 10.70
N ASN A 214 24.38 14.63 9.86
CA ASN A 214 24.15 15.05 8.49
C ASN A 214 23.30 14.02 7.72
N LEU A 215 22.28 14.51 7.00
CA LEU A 215 21.32 13.68 6.27
C LEU A 215 21.99 12.68 5.31
N ILE A 216 23.10 13.07 4.67
CA ILE A 216 23.86 12.22 3.73
C ILE A 216 24.47 11.01 4.44
N LEU A 217 25.04 11.19 5.64
CA LEU A 217 25.59 10.10 6.44
C LEU A 217 24.48 9.15 6.91
N ALA A 218 23.31 9.68 7.23
CA ALA A 218 22.16 8.86 7.57
C ALA A 218 21.65 8.03 6.38
N TYR A 219 21.63 8.60 5.17
CA TYR A 219 21.31 7.86 3.95
C TYR A 219 22.31 6.71 3.70
N GLY A 220 23.61 6.99 3.84
CA GLY A 220 24.65 5.97 3.71
C GLY A 220 24.54 4.85 4.75
N LEU A 221 24.27 5.20 6.01
CA LEU A 221 24.08 4.22 7.08
C LEU A 221 22.82 3.37 6.86
N ALA A 222 21.72 3.98 6.42
CA ALA A 222 20.50 3.26 6.07
C ALA A 222 20.71 2.31 4.88
N ALA A 223 21.51 2.70 3.87
CA ALA A 223 21.87 1.83 2.76
C ALA A 223 22.74 0.64 3.22
N LEU A 224 23.67 0.87 4.14
CA LEU A 224 24.49 -0.19 4.74
C LEU A 224 23.68 -1.16 5.58
N ILE A 225 22.76 -0.65 6.41
CA ILE A 225 21.84 -1.48 7.19
C ILE A 225 20.98 -2.34 6.27
N MET A 226 20.53 -1.76 5.15
CA MET A 226 19.73 -2.46 4.15
C MET A 226 20.54 -3.55 3.43
N ALA A 227 21.71 -3.22 2.90
CA ALA A 227 22.56 -4.22 2.25
C ALA A 227 22.95 -5.34 3.23
N GLY A 228 23.30 -4.98 4.47
CA GLY A 228 23.58 -5.91 5.55
C GLY A 228 22.40 -6.79 5.93
N SER A 229 21.16 -6.26 5.90
CA SER A 229 19.95 -7.03 6.23
C SER A 229 19.62 -8.04 5.14
N VAL A 230 19.78 -7.69 3.86
CA VAL A 230 19.61 -8.62 2.73
C VAL A 230 20.66 -9.72 2.78
N ILE A 231 21.93 -9.36 3.02
CA ILE A 231 23.03 -10.34 3.15
C ILE A 231 22.78 -11.28 4.34
N ALA A 232 22.42 -10.75 5.50
CA ALA A 232 22.09 -11.55 6.67
C ALA A 232 20.87 -12.46 6.43
N GLY A 233 19.86 -11.97 5.69
CA GLY A 233 18.71 -12.77 5.28
C GLY A 233 19.07 -13.92 4.33
N ILE A 234 20.03 -13.70 3.43
CA ILE A 234 20.59 -14.73 2.55
C ILE A 234 21.30 -15.82 3.37
N TYR A 235 22.09 -15.47 4.39
CA TYR A 235 22.82 -16.44 5.21
C TYR A 235 21.96 -17.15 6.27
N TYR A 236 21.01 -16.45 6.90
CA TYR A 236 20.16 -16.95 7.98
C TYR A 236 18.66 -16.70 7.70
N PRO A 237 18.04 -17.40 6.74
CA PRO A 237 16.60 -17.27 6.50
C PRO A 237 15.83 -17.90 7.66
N ILE A 238 15.02 -17.10 8.36
CA ILE A 238 14.17 -17.55 9.46
C ILE A 238 12.93 -18.24 8.89
N ARG A 239 12.65 -19.46 9.35
CA ARG A 239 11.56 -20.32 8.87
C ARG A 239 10.52 -20.51 9.98
N PHE A 240 9.54 -19.62 10.06
CA PHE A 240 8.37 -19.81 10.92
C PHE A 240 7.14 -20.16 10.09
N SER A 241 6.15 -20.81 10.70
CA SER A 241 4.85 -21.05 10.08
C SER A 241 4.08 -19.74 9.91
N THR A 242 3.12 -19.70 8.97
CA THR A 242 2.27 -18.53 8.74
C THR A 242 1.55 -18.08 10.02
N GLU A 243 1.13 -19.02 10.87
CA GLU A 243 0.45 -18.72 12.14
C GLU A 243 1.37 -18.05 13.16
N ILE A 244 2.61 -18.54 13.30
CA ILE A 244 3.60 -17.93 14.17
C ILE A 244 3.93 -16.51 13.67
N TRP A 245 4.04 -16.31 12.35
CA TRP A 245 4.23 -14.98 11.77
C TRP A 245 3.06 -14.03 12.06
N MET A 246 1.82 -14.49 11.97
CA MET A 246 0.65 -13.66 12.32
C MET A 246 0.69 -13.20 13.78
N ILE A 247 1.19 -14.04 14.70
CA ILE A 247 1.36 -13.69 16.12
C ILE A 247 2.52 -12.69 16.28
N ILE A 248 3.69 -12.97 15.69
CA ILE A 248 4.87 -12.09 15.77
C ILE A 248 4.54 -10.70 15.23
N LEU A 249 3.89 -10.62 14.07
CA LEU A 249 3.49 -9.36 13.44
C LEU A 249 2.44 -8.62 14.28
N SER A 250 1.45 -9.32 14.85
CA SER A 250 0.47 -8.70 15.74
C SER A 250 1.11 -8.10 17.00
N ILE A 251 2.01 -8.84 17.65
CA ILE A 251 2.77 -8.35 18.81
C ILE A 251 3.63 -7.16 18.41
N TYR A 252 4.31 -7.24 17.27
CA TYR A 252 5.11 -6.14 16.74
C TYR A 252 4.29 -4.87 16.53
N VAL A 253 3.16 -4.95 15.81
CA VAL A 253 2.31 -3.79 15.50
C VAL A 253 1.73 -3.19 16.77
N LEU A 254 1.46 -4.00 17.81
CA LEU A 254 1.03 -3.49 19.11
C LEU A 254 2.09 -2.56 19.74
N PHE A 255 3.36 -2.97 19.74
CA PHE A 255 4.45 -2.14 20.24
C PHE A 255 4.72 -0.93 19.32
N ALA A 256 4.66 -1.10 18.01
CA ALA A 256 4.91 -0.03 17.05
C ALA A 256 3.81 1.06 17.08
N ALA A 257 2.55 0.66 17.21
CA ALA A 257 1.45 1.57 17.46
C ALA A 257 1.61 2.26 18.82
N GLY A 258 2.18 1.54 19.80
CA GLY A 258 2.41 1.97 21.17
C GLY A 258 3.55 2.97 21.37
N LEU A 259 4.59 2.94 20.55
CA LEU A 259 5.79 3.75 20.74
C LEU A 259 5.72 5.12 20.02
N PRO A 260 6.53 6.12 20.46
CA PRO A 260 6.66 7.38 19.75
C PRO A 260 7.17 7.22 18.32
N VAL A 261 6.59 8.00 17.41
CA VAL A 261 6.84 7.91 15.95
C VAL A 261 8.33 8.07 15.58
N TRP A 262 9.06 8.93 16.28
CA TRP A 262 10.48 9.20 16.03
C TRP A 262 11.41 8.03 16.38
N MET A 263 10.96 7.09 17.20
CA MET A 263 11.80 6.01 17.72
C MET A 263 11.85 4.81 16.78
N ILE A 264 10.72 4.41 16.19
CA ILE A 264 10.65 3.21 15.34
C ILE A 264 10.14 3.54 13.94
N LEU A 265 9.01 4.24 13.82
CA LEU A 265 8.31 4.38 12.55
C LEU A 265 9.10 5.23 11.55
N GLN A 266 9.47 6.47 11.93
CA GLN A 266 10.20 7.38 11.03
C GLN A 266 11.58 6.84 10.56
N PRO A 267 12.45 6.32 11.45
CA PRO A 267 13.76 5.82 11.02
C PRO A 267 13.67 4.52 10.21
N ARG A 268 12.66 3.70 10.47
CA ARG A 268 12.38 2.47 9.71
C ARG A 268 11.91 2.79 8.30
N ASP A 269 10.92 3.67 8.18
CA ASP A 269 10.43 4.15 6.89
C ASP A 269 11.58 4.78 6.09
N PHE A 270 12.49 5.49 6.76
CA PHE A 270 13.68 6.05 6.12
C PHE A 270 14.66 5.00 5.58
N ILE A 271 14.77 3.82 6.20
CA ILE A 271 15.56 2.70 5.64
C ILE A 271 14.82 2.08 4.46
N ASN A 272 13.53 1.82 4.60
CA ASN A 272 12.73 1.13 3.58
C ASN A 272 12.47 1.95 2.32
N VAL A 273 12.40 3.29 2.43
CA VAL A 273 12.17 4.16 1.28
C VAL A 273 13.25 4.00 0.21
N GLN A 274 14.46 3.58 0.59
CA GLN A 274 15.55 3.32 -0.35
C GLN A 274 15.27 2.10 -1.24
N ILE A 275 14.79 0.99 -0.66
CA ILE A 275 14.36 -0.19 -1.41
C ILE A 275 13.19 0.18 -2.32
N LEU A 276 12.25 0.99 -1.81
CA LEU A 276 11.09 1.42 -2.58
C LEU A 276 11.50 2.23 -3.82
N TYR A 277 12.32 3.26 -3.66
CA TYR A 277 12.79 4.08 -4.78
C TYR A 277 13.66 3.28 -5.74
N ALA A 278 14.57 2.46 -5.21
CA ALA A 278 15.39 1.58 -6.04
C ALA A 278 14.52 0.60 -6.84
N GLY A 279 13.45 0.07 -6.24
CA GLY A 279 12.67 -0.98 -6.88
C GLY A 279 11.58 -0.49 -7.81
N ILE A 280 10.97 0.65 -7.52
CA ILE A 280 10.14 1.35 -8.51
C ILE A 280 11.02 1.77 -9.69
N ALA A 281 12.18 2.38 -9.46
CA ALA A 281 13.09 2.79 -10.54
C ALA A 281 13.60 1.58 -11.36
N GLY A 282 13.98 0.50 -10.67
CA GLY A 282 14.43 -0.74 -11.31
C GLY A 282 13.34 -1.40 -12.15
N MET A 283 12.11 -1.47 -11.64
CA MET A 283 10.96 -2.00 -12.39
C MET A 283 10.64 -1.12 -13.61
N LEU A 284 10.66 0.20 -13.47
CA LEU A 284 10.44 1.13 -14.58
C LEU A 284 11.51 0.99 -15.67
N ALA A 285 12.78 0.92 -15.27
CA ALA A 285 13.89 0.71 -16.20
C ALA A 285 13.77 -0.65 -16.91
N ALA A 286 13.44 -1.71 -16.17
CA ALA A 286 13.25 -3.04 -16.74
C ALA A 286 12.07 -3.09 -17.72
N LEU A 287 10.94 -2.46 -17.41
CA LEU A 287 9.81 -2.35 -18.35
C LEU A 287 10.18 -1.56 -19.61
N PHE A 288 10.99 -0.51 -19.48
CA PHE A 288 11.43 0.29 -20.63
C PHE A 288 12.40 -0.49 -21.53
N ILE A 289 13.42 -1.12 -20.95
CA ILE A 289 14.42 -1.93 -21.66
C ILE A 289 13.76 -3.18 -22.28
N GLY A 290 12.98 -3.92 -21.50
CA GLY A 290 12.21 -5.07 -21.99
C GLY A 290 11.24 -4.66 -23.10
N GLY A 291 10.61 -3.49 -22.97
CA GLY A 291 9.73 -2.91 -23.98
C GLY A 291 10.42 -2.62 -25.32
N ILE A 292 11.65 -2.10 -25.29
CA ILE A 292 12.50 -1.90 -26.48
C ILE A 292 12.86 -3.25 -27.11
N ASN A 293 13.14 -4.25 -26.29
CA ASN A 293 13.45 -5.62 -26.73
C ASN A 293 12.22 -6.39 -27.27
N GLY A 294 11.05 -5.76 -27.35
CA GLY A 294 9.84 -6.35 -27.91
C GLY A 294 9.04 -7.22 -26.93
N LEU A 295 9.18 -7.02 -25.62
CA LEU A 295 8.43 -7.77 -24.61
C LEU A 295 6.91 -7.60 -24.81
N THR A 296 6.25 -8.72 -25.08
CA THR A 296 4.79 -8.79 -25.20
C THR A 296 4.15 -9.30 -23.92
N ILE A 297 2.98 -8.76 -23.57
CA ILE A 297 2.13 -9.35 -22.54
C ILE A 297 1.81 -10.80 -22.93
N ARG A 298 2.17 -11.75 -22.05
CA ARG A 298 1.92 -13.19 -22.19
C ARG A 298 0.58 -13.60 -21.60
N ALA A 299 0.01 -12.78 -20.72
CA ALA A 299 -1.33 -12.95 -20.19
C ALA A 299 -2.41 -12.73 -21.28
N PRO A 300 -3.58 -13.41 -21.17
CA PRO A 300 -4.67 -13.21 -22.10
C PRO A 300 -5.18 -11.76 -22.08
N SER A 301 -5.43 -11.18 -23.26
CA SER A 301 -5.96 -9.82 -23.38
C SER A 301 -7.34 -9.67 -22.73
N PHE A 302 -8.20 -10.69 -22.91
CA PHE A 302 -9.52 -10.82 -22.31
C PHE A 302 -9.69 -12.25 -21.81
N ASN A 303 -10.00 -12.42 -20.52
CA ASN A 303 -10.39 -13.70 -19.94
C ASN A 303 -11.64 -13.51 -19.06
N VAL A 304 -12.70 -13.01 -19.71
CA VAL A 304 -13.94 -12.62 -19.04
C VAL A 304 -14.68 -13.83 -18.48
N ALA A 305 -14.64 -14.99 -19.16
CA ALA A 305 -15.34 -16.19 -18.72
C ALA A 305 -14.79 -16.75 -17.39
N GLU A 306 -13.47 -16.84 -17.27
CA GLU A 306 -12.82 -17.35 -16.06
C GLU A 306 -12.79 -16.32 -14.93
N GLY A 307 -12.57 -15.04 -15.27
CA GLY A 307 -12.69 -13.94 -14.32
C GLY A 307 -14.09 -13.83 -13.73
N THR A 308 -15.15 -13.98 -14.54
CA THR A 308 -16.53 -13.94 -14.05
C THR A 308 -16.86 -15.10 -13.12
N LYS A 309 -16.28 -16.29 -13.35
CA LYS A 309 -16.51 -17.48 -12.53
C LYS A 309 -15.91 -17.35 -11.12
N ASN A 310 -14.70 -16.79 -10.98
CA ASN A 310 -13.98 -16.74 -9.71
C ASN A 310 -14.10 -15.41 -8.96
N LEU A 311 -14.23 -14.30 -9.68
CA LEU A 311 -14.24 -12.95 -9.11
C LEU A 311 -15.61 -12.24 -9.27
N GLY A 312 -16.52 -12.76 -10.10
CA GLY A 312 -17.81 -12.13 -10.41
C GLY A 312 -17.76 -11.20 -11.63
N LEU A 313 -18.87 -10.52 -11.96
CA LEU A 313 -18.97 -9.66 -13.15
C LEU A 313 -17.92 -8.53 -13.16
N ILE A 314 -17.34 -8.22 -14.33
CA ILE A 314 -16.34 -7.15 -14.53
C ILE A 314 -16.78 -5.83 -13.88
N TRP A 315 -18.03 -5.45 -14.10
CA TRP A 315 -18.68 -4.35 -13.40
C TRP A 315 -19.75 -4.93 -12.46
N PRO A 316 -19.71 -4.69 -11.14
CA PRO A 316 -18.86 -3.73 -10.40
C PRO A 316 -17.58 -4.32 -9.76
N MET A 317 -17.22 -5.59 -10.01
CA MET A 317 -16.12 -6.22 -9.24
C MET A 317 -14.73 -5.63 -9.52
N LEU A 318 -14.51 -4.93 -10.64
CA LEU A 318 -13.27 -4.20 -10.85
C LEU A 318 -13.04 -3.08 -9.80
N PHE A 319 -14.11 -2.44 -9.29
CA PHE A 319 -13.98 -1.51 -8.16
C PHE A 319 -13.52 -2.20 -6.88
N ILE A 320 -13.90 -3.46 -6.69
CA ILE A 320 -13.62 -4.23 -5.47
C ILE A 320 -12.22 -4.85 -5.56
N THR A 321 -11.86 -5.38 -6.73
CA THR A 321 -10.57 -6.05 -6.96
C THR A 321 -9.42 -5.06 -7.09
N ILE A 322 -9.60 -3.99 -7.88
CA ILE A 322 -8.67 -2.85 -7.99
C ILE A 322 -9.29 -1.67 -7.24
N ALA A 323 -9.34 -1.79 -5.91
CA ALA A 323 -9.78 -0.69 -5.07
C ALA A 323 -8.69 0.40 -5.03
N CYS A 324 -7.57 0.15 -4.35
CA CYS A 324 -6.42 1.06 -4.40
C CYS A 324 -5.71 0.94 -5.77
N GLY A 325 -5.39 2.07 -6.38
CA GLY A 325 -5.00 2.18 -7.80
C GLY A 325 -6.13 2.59 -8.76
N ALA A 326 -7.39 2.69 -8.30
CA ALA A 326 -8.46 3.32 -9.08
C ALA A 326 -9.36 4.23 -8.23
N ILE A 327 -9.89 3.77 -7.09
CA ILE A 327 -10.65 4.61 -6.13
C ILE A 327 -10.56 3.97 -4.73
N SER A 328 -10.18 4.77 -3.73
CA SER A 328 -9.98 4.28 -2.38
C SER A 328 -10.55 5.21 -1.32
N GLY A 329 -11.49 4.70 -0.52
CA GLY A 329 -12.02 5.41 0.65
C GLY A 329 -10.97 5.61 1.74
N PHE A 330 -9.97 4.73 1.84
CA PHE A 330 -8.85 4.91 2.77
C PHE A 330 -8.06 6.21 2.50
N HIS A 331 -7.96 6.62 1.24
CA HIS A 331 -7.20 7.82 0.89
C HIS A 331 -7.86 9.09 1.39
N SER A 332 -9.20 9.16 1.45
CA SER A 332 -9.87 10.32 2.03
C SER A 332 -9.55 10.46 3.52
N MET A 333 -9.33 9.36 4.24
CA MET A 333 -8.90 9.42 5.63
C MET A 333 -7.47 9.94 5.77
N ILE A 334 -6.54 9.46 4.94
CA ILE A 334 -5.15 9.94 4.98
C ILE A 334 -5.10 11.41 4.58
N ALA A 335 -5.80 11.78 3.50
CA ALA A 335 -5.90 13.14 3.00
C ALA A 335 -6.43 14.10 4.08
N THR A 336 -7.53 13.74 4.74
CA THR A 336 -8.19 14.62 5.72
C THR A 336 -7.64 14.52 7.14
N GLY A 337 -7.07 13.38 7.52
CA GLY A 337 -6.55 13.13 8.87
C GLY A 337 -5.12 13.63 9.08
N THR A 338 -4.28 13.59 8.03
CA THR A 338 -2.85 13.92 8.12
C THR A 338 -2.42 14.99 7.12
N THR A 339 -2.75 14.83 5.85
CA THR A 339 -2.18 15.64 4.76
C THR A 339 -2.71 17.08 4.78
N SER A 340 -4.00 17.27 5.09
CA SER A 340 -4.64 18.58 5.23
C SER A 340 -4.00 19.45 6.30
N LYS A 341 -3.46 18.84 7.36
CA LYS A 341 -2.83 19.54 8.50
C LYS A 341 -1.40 20.00 8.25
N GLN A 342 -0.75 19.47 7.20
CA GLN A 342 0.66 19.71 6.90
C GLN A 342 0.90 20.55 5.63
N LEU A 343 -0.15 20.82 4.87
CA LEU A 343 -0.09 21.50 3.58
C LEU A 343 0.18 23.01 3.73
N ALA A 344 1.24 23.54 3.13
CA ALA A 344 1.65 24.94 3.30
C ALA A 344 0.89 25.94 2.40
N LYS A 345 0.43 25.52 1.22
CA LYS A 345 -0.35 26.36 0.29
C LYS A 345 -1.47 25.56 -0.34
N GLU A 346 -2.66 26.13 -0.48
CA GLU A 346 -3.82 25.42 -1.05
C GLU A 346 -3.58 24.90 -2.47
N SER A 347 -2.82 25.65 -3.28
CA SER A 347 -2.38 25.23 -4.62
C SER A 347 -1.54 23.94 -4.66
N GLN A 348 -0.94 23.55 -3.52
CA GLN A 348 -0.22 22.29 -3.37
C GLN A 348 -1.14 21.09 -3.16
N ALA A 349 -2.41 21.30 -2.74
CA ALA A 349 -3.37 20.22 -2.54
C ALA A 349 -3.57 19.40 -3.82
N ARG A 350 -3.61 20.08 -4.98
CA ARG A 350 -3.65 19.44 -6.29
C ARG A 350 -2.41 18.58 -6.57
N LYS A 351 -1.22 19.07 -6.21
CA LYS A 351 0.03 18.34 -6.44
C LYS A 351 0.20 17.15 -5.50
N VAL A 352 -0.37 17.21 -4.29
CA VAL A 352 -0.25 16.13 -3.30
C VAL A 352 -1.35 15.08 -3.50
N GLY A 353 -2.62 15.49 -3.50
CA GLY A 353 -3.75 14.56 -3.65
C GLY A 353 -3.87 14.01 -5.07
N TYR A 354 -4.16 14.87 -6.06
CA TYR A 354 -4.43 14.42 -7.43
C TYR A 354 -3.24 13.69 -8.06
N ASN A 355 -2.04 14.28 -8.00
CA ASN A 355 -0.85 13.63 -8.58
C ASN A 355 -0.32 12.47 -7.73
N GLY A 356 -0.58 12.44 -6.42
CA GLY A 356 -0.25 11.30 -5.57
C GLY A 356 -1.01 10.05 -6.02
N MET A 357 -2.32 10.20 -6.26
CA MET A 357 -3.15 9.14 -6.79
C MET A 357 -2.73 8.72 -8.21
N LEU A 358 -2.38 9.66 -9.10
CA LEU A 358 -1.85 9.30 -10.43
C LEU A 358 -0.53 8.52 -10.37
N LEU A 359 0.34 8.83 -9.41
CA LEU A 359 1.58 8.08 -9.21
C LEU A 359 1.30 6.65 -8.73
N GLU A 360 0.31 6.47 -7.87
CA GLU A 360 -0.16 5.14 -7.46
C GLU A 360 -0.78 4.36 -8.63
N CYS A 361 -1.58 5.02 -9.48
CA CYS A 361 -2.11 4.41 -10.70
C CYS A 361 -0.97 4.01 -11.65
N THR A 362 0.10 4.81 -11.72
CA THR A 362 1.31 4.47 -12.48
C THR A 362 1.98 3.22 -11.92
N LEU A 363 2.10 3.10 -10.59
CA LEU A 363 2.59 1.89 -9.94
C LEU A 363 1.71 0.68 -10.27
N ALA A 364 0.39 0.82 -10.19
CA ALA A 364 -0.57 -0.24 -10.52
C ALA A 364 -0.47 -0.70 -11.98
N VAL A 365 -0.28 0.22 -12.94
CA VAL A 365 -0.01 -0.13 -14.34
C VAL A 365 1.32 -0.88 -14.46
N CYS A 366 2.38 -0.43 -13.78
CA CYS A 366 3.67 -1.11 -13.81
C CYS A 366 3.57 -2.55 -13.28
N VAL A 367 2.83 -2.75 -12.18
CA VAL A 367 2.56 -4.07 -11.61
C VAL A 367 1.81 -4.94 -12.60
N LEU A 368 0.71 -4.43 -13.18
CA LEU A 368 -0.09 -5.18 -14.16
C LEU A 368 0.76 -5.63 -15.35
N LEU A 369 1.58 -4.73 -15.89
CA LEU A 369 2.46 -5.02 -17.01
C LEU A 369 3.58 -5.99 -16.63
N THR A 370 4.15 -5.84 -15.43
CA THR A 370 5.19 -6.74 -14.91
C THR A 370 4.65 -8.15 -14.72
N VAL A 371 3.52 -8.32 -14.05
CA VAL A 371 2.89 -9.64 -13.84
C VAL A 371 2.43 -10.24 -15.17
N GLY A 372 1.81 -9.43 -16.03
CA GLY A 372 1.29 -9.88 -17.33
C GLY A 372 2.35 -10.25 -18.36
N SER A 373 3.60 -9.80 -18.20
CA SER A 373 4.71 -10.09 -19.13
C SER A 373 5.80 -10.99 -18.53
N GLY A 374 6.03 -10.88 -17.22
CA GLY A 374 7.06 -11.63 -16.50
C GLY A 374 6.68 -13.07 -16.19
N LEU A 375 5.40 -13.35 -15.87
CA LEU A 375 4.93 -14.69 -15.55
C LEU A 375 4.12 -15.32 -16.68
N LEU A 376 4.24 -16.65 -16.79
CA LEU A 376 3.30 -17.45 -17.57
C LEU A 376 1.94 -17.46 -16.85
N PHE A 377 0.84 -17.41 -17.61
CA PHE A 377 -0.51 -17.36 -17.05
C PHE A 377 -0.84 -18.60 -16.18
N THR A 378 -0.28 -19.76 -16.55
CA THR A 378 -0.38 -21.00 -15.77
C THR A 378 0.27 -20.86 -14.40
N ASP A 379 1.52 -20.37 -14.35
CA ASP A 379 2.25 -20.15 -13.11
C ASP A 379 1.58 -19.08 -12.23
N TYR A 380 1.12 -18.00 -12.85
CA TYR A 380 0.31 -16.99 -12.17
C TYR A 380 -0.92 -17.61 -11.49
N LYS A 381 -1.67 -18.47 -12.20
CA LYS A 381 -2.86 -19.12 -11.65
C LYS A 381 -2.52 -20.02 -10.47
N THR A 382 -1.43 -20.78 -10.53
CA THR A 382 -1.02 -21.64 -9.41
C THR A 382 -0.67 -20.86 -8.14
N VAL A 383 -0.17 -19.63 -8.27
CA VAL A 383 0.25 -18.81 -7.12
C VAL A 383 -0.90 -17.98 -6.55
N VAL A 384 -1.69 -17.37 -7.43
CA VAL A 384 -2.75 -16.42 -7.03
C VAL A 384 -4.07 -17.11 -6.78
N TRP A 385 -4.37 -18.17 -7.55
CA TRP A 385 -5.62 -18.93 -7.49
C TRP A 385 -5.35 -20.44 -7.35
N PRO A 386 -4.63 -20.88 -6.29
CA PRO A 386 -4.34 -22.29 -6.09
C PRO A 386 -5.62 -23.11 -5.86
N GLU A 387 -5.70 -24.32 -6.43
CA GLU A 387 -6.78 -25.28 -6.15
C GLU A 387 -6.69 -25.82 -4.72
N THR A 388 -5.46 -25.90 -4.18
CA THR A 388 -5.15 -26.29 -2.79
C THR A 388 -4.09 -25.36 -2.21
N GLY A 389 -4.41 -24.62 -1.13
CA GLY A 389 -3.46 -23.73 -0.44
C GLY A 389 -3.94 -22.28 -0.28
N LYS A 390 -3.06 -21.41 0.24
CA LYS A 390 -3.35 -19.99 0.48
C LYS A 390 -2.92 -19.15 -0.74
N SER A 391 -3.83 -18.30 -1.23
CA SER A 391 -3.57 -17.33 -2.31
C SER A 391 -2.42 -16.38 -1.92
N ASN A 392 -1.47 -16.17 -2.84
CA ASN A 392 -0.30 -15.31 -2.60
C ASN A 392 0.00 -14.34 -3.76
N PRO A 393 -0.76 -13.26 -3.90
CA PRO A 393 -0.54 -12.27 -4.95
C PRO A 393 0.81 -11.53 -4.81
N ILE A 394 1.34 -11.39 -3.59
CA ILE A 394 2.63 -10.73 -3.33
C ILE A 394 3.78 -11.55 -3.92
N LEU A 395 3.74 -12.88 -3.78
CA LEU A 395 4.72 -13.77 -4.41
C LEU A 395 4.63 -13.73 -5.93
N ALA A 396 3.42 -13.70 -6.50
CA ALA A 396 3.26 -13.60 -7.96
C ALA A 396 3.91 -12.32 -8.51
N PHE A 397 3.68 -11.18 -7.86
CA PHE A 397 4.36 -9.94 -8.20
C PHE A 397 5.88 -10.07 -8.09
N SER A 398 6.37 -10.64 -6.98
CA SER A 398 7.80 -10.79 -6.72
C SER A 398 8.48 -11.66 -7.78
N LEU A 399 7.89 -12.80 -8.12
CA LEU A 399 8.39 -13.67 -9.18
C LEU A 399 8.38 -12.96 -10.54
N ALA A 400 7.33 -12.22 -10.86
CA ALA A 400 7.23 -11.46 -12.09
C ALA A 400 8.34 -10.40 -12.21
N VAL A 401 8.65 -9.69 -11.12
CA VAL A 401 9.81 -8.77 -11.06
C VAL A 401 11.11 -9.51 -11.33
N GLY A 402 11.30 -10.70 -10.74
CA GLY A 402 12.45 -11.57 -11.00
C GLY A 402 12.62 -11.93 -12.48
N TYR A 403 11.56 -12.40 -13.13
CA TYR A 403 11.60 -12.75 -14.55
C TYR A 403 11.77 -11.54 -15.47
N LEU A 404 11.18 -10.40 -15.13
CA LEU A 404 11.33 -9.16 -15.90
C LEU A 404 12.78 -8.65 -15.84
N LEU A 405 13.39 -8.63 -14.66
CA LEU A 405 14.77 -8.20 -14.46
C LEU A 405 15.77 -9.15 -15.15
N ASN A 406 15.47 -10.45 -15.18
CA ASN A 406 16.28 -11.41 -15.93
C ASN A 406 16.22 -11.15 -17.44
N GLN A 407 15.02 -10.97 -18.00
CA GLN A 407 14.83 -10.73 -19.43
C GLN A 407 15.37 -9.37 -19.90
N SER A 408 15.40 -8.37 -19.01
CA SER A 408 15.76 -7.00 -19.37
C SER A 408 17.22 -6.65 -19.04
N CYS A 409 17.71 -7.09 -17.87
CA CYS A 409 19.00 -6.69 -17.32
C CYS A 409 19.97 -7.86 -17.11
N GLY A 410 19.56 -9.11 -17.39
CA GLY A 410 20.39 -10.29 -17.19
C GLY A 410 20.62 -10.68 -15.71
N LEU A 411 19.84 -10.13 -14.78
CA LEU A 411 19.95 -10.45 -13.34
C LEU A 411 19.37 -11.83 -13.02
N SER A 412 19.84 -12.48 -11.96
CA SER A 412 19.26 -13.75 -11.49
C SER A 412 17.79 -13.56 -11.06
N ILE A 413 16.90 -14.44 -11.53
CA ILE A 413 15.45 -14.42 -11.23
C ILE A 413 15.22 -14.47 -9.72
N ALA A 414 16.00 -15.28 -9.01
CA ALA A 414 15.92 -15.42 -7.57
C ALA A 414 16.22 -14.10 -6.83
N LEU A 415 17.16 -13.28 -7.34
CA LEU A 415 17.57 -12.04 -6.68
C LEU A 415 16.50 -10.98 -6.90
N GLY A 416 15.98 -10.91 -8.14
CA GLY A 416 14.85 -10.04 -8.45
C GLY A 416 13.57 -10.44 -7.70
N ALA A 417 13.33 -11.73 -7.46
CA ALA A 417 12.20 -12.19 -6.64
C ALA A 417 12.35 -11.81 -5.15
N VAL A 418 13.55 -11.97 -4.58
CA VAL A 418 13.85 -11.50 -3.22
C VAL A 418 13.69 -9.98 -3.11
N PHE A 419 14.14 -9.25 -4.13
CA PHE A 419 14.00 -7.81 -4.15
C PHE A 419 12.53 -7.36 -4.29
N GLY A 420 11.75 -8.04 -5.13
CA GLY A 420 10.32 -7.79 -5.28
C GLY A 420 9.54 -8.02 -3.98
N ILE A 421 9.83 -9.11 -3.26
CA ILE A 421 9.16 -9.38 -1.98
C ILE A 421 9.57 -8.36 -0.92
N LEU A 422 10.86 -7.98 -0.85
CA LEU A 422 11.33 -6.95 0.08
C LEU A 422 10.68 -5.59 -0.15
N LEU A 423 10.43 -5.23 -1.42
CA LEU A 423 9.73 -4.00 -1.77
C LEU A 423 8.30 -3.99 -1.20
N VAL A 424 7.57 -5.11 -1.29
CA VAL A 424 6.18 -5.20 -0.81
C VAL A 424 6.11 -5.39 0.70
N GLU A 425 7.02 -6.14 1.30
CA GLU A 425 7.03 -6.37 2.75
C GLU A 425 7.43 -5.11 3.53
N GLY A 426 8.38 -4.32 2.98
CA GLY A 426 8.79 -3.03 3.53
C GLY A 426 7.61 -2.07 3.64
N PHE A 427 7.17 -1.52 2.50
CA PHE A 427 5.77 -1.72 2.13
C PHE A 427 4.67 -1.79 3.23
N VAL A 428 4.10 -2.99 3.27
CA VAL A 428 2.90 -3.37 4.01
C VAL A 428 3.13 -3.41 5.51
N ILE A 429 4.24 -3.99 5.96
CA ILE A 429 4.51 -4.13 7.40
C ILE A 429 4.85 -2.77 8.00
N THR A 430 5.59 -1.94 7.27
CA THR A 430 6.27 -0.80 7.88
C THR A 430 5.50 0.49 7.88
N THR A 431 4.76 0.72 6.81
CA THR A 431 4.01 1.95 6.67
C THR A 431 2.52 1.68 6.82
N PHE A 432 1.99 0.61 6.21
CA PHE A 432 0.55 0.39 6.23
C PHE A 432 0.02 -0.14 7.56
N LEU A 433 0.49 -1.30 8.04
CA LEU A 433 -0.04 -1.93 9.26
C LEU A 433 0.13 -1.04 10.50
N ASP A 434 1.30 -0.42 10.64
CA ASP A 434 1.62 0.46 11.76
C ASP A 434 0.74 1.73 11.76
N VAL A 435 0.55 2.38 10.60
CA VAL A 435 -0.32 3.57 10.48
C VAL A 435 -1.78 3.19 10.66
N ALA A 436 -2.23 2.10 10.07
CA ALA A 436 -3.63 1.67 10.13
C ALA A 436 -4.06 1.31 11.55
N VAL A 437 -3.25 0.56 12.32
CA VAL A 437 -3.57 0.25 13.73
C VAL A 437 -3.54 1.51 14.59
N ARG A 438 -2.61 2.44 14.31
CA ARG A 438 -2.56 3.74 14.99
C ARG A 438 -3.81 4.59 14.71
N LEU A 439 -4.26 4.64 13.46
CA LEU A 439 -5.51 5.31 13.07
C LEU A 439 -6.72 4.64 13.73
N ASN A 440 -6.76 3.31 13.76
CA ASN A 440 -7.84 2.57 14.42
C ASN A 440 -7.96 2.94 15.90
N ARG A 441 -6.82 3.08 16.59
CA ARG A 441 -6.81 3.57 17.98
C ARG A 441 -7.45 4.94 18.11
N TYR A 442 -7.09 5.90 17.27
CA TYR A 442 -7.68 7.25 17.33
C TYR A 442 -9.19 7.21 17.08
N LEU A 443 -9.65 6.37 16.15
CA LEU A 443 -11.07 6.18 15.89
C LEU A 443 -11.81 5.50 17.05
N PHE A 444 -11.19 4.54 17.74
CA PHE A 444 -11.76 3.99 18.98
C PHE A 444 -11.91 5.07 20.05
N GLU A 445 -10.89 5.92 20.24
CA GLU A 445 -10.96 7.03 21.19
C GLU A 445 -12.08 8.03 20.84
N GLU A 446 -12.27 8.32 19.56
CA GLU A 446 -13.39 9.13 19.06
C GLU A 446 -14.73 8.43 19.28
N PHE A 447 -14.81 7.12 19.00
CA PHE A 447 -16.01 6.31 19.17
C PHE A 447 -16.46 6.22 20.63
N TRP A 448 -15.54 6.02 21.57
CA TRP A 448 -15.87 5.97 22.99
C TRP A 448 -16.42 7.31 23.51
N ARG A 449 -15.91 8.44 23.00
CA ARG A 449 -16.43 9.78 23.31
C ARG A 449 -17.86 9.99 22.80
N ILE A 450 -18.32 9.22 21.82
CA ILE A 450 -19.68 9.28 21.29
C ILE A 450 -20.63 8.45 22.14
N LEU A 451 -20.23 7.21 22.46
CA LEU A 451 -21.06 6.29 23.24
C LEU A 451 -21.20 6.72 24.71
N PHE A 452 -20.14 7.27 25.30
CA PHE A 452 -20.12 7.61 26.71
C PHE A 452 -19.89 9.12 26.92
N LYS A 453 -20.85 9.80 27.58
CA LYS A 453 -20.70 11.20 28.03
C LYS A 453 -19.51 11.37 29.00
N GLN A 454 -19.18 10.34 29.77
CA GLN A 454 -17.97 10.23 30.59
C GLN A 454 -17.30 8.90 30.25
N VAL A 455 -16.24 8.95 29.45
CA VAL A 455 -15.51 7.73 29.05
C VAL A 455 -14.80 7.15 30.29
N PRO A 456 -15.01 5.87 30.64
CA PRO A 456 -14.27 5.24 31.74
C PRO A 456 -12.76 5.27 31.48
N LYS A 457 -11.94 5.50 32.53
CA LYS A 457 -10.47 5.64 32.42
C LYS A 457 -9.81 4.47 31.68
N LEU A 458 -10.38 3.27 31.75
CA LEU A 458 -9.90 2.08 31.03
C LEU A 458 -9.98 2.22 29.50
N PHE A 459 -11.08 2.77 28.97
CA PHE A 459 -11.27 2.99 27.53
C PHE A 459 -10.52 4.22 26.99
N GLN A 460 -10.05 5.09 27.89
CA GLN A 460 -9.13 6.18 27.56
C GLN A 460 -7.66 5.74 27.56
N HIS A 461 -7.34 4.57 28.12
CA HIS A 461 -5.97 4.09 28.13
C HIS A 461 -5.53 3.67 26.73
N TYR A 462 -4.51 4.38 26.27
CA TYR A 462 -3.79 4.18 25.03
C TYR A 462 -3.51 2.72 24.64
N TRP A 463 -3.07 1.90 25.61
CA TRP A 463 -2.78 0.49 25.40
C TRP A 463 -4.04 -0.36 25.21
N PHE A 464 -5.15 -0.02 25.86
CA PHE A 464 -6.40 -0.78 25.74
C PHE A 464 -6.95 -0.73 24.32
N ASN A 465 -7.03 0.48 23.73
CA ASN A 465 -7.52 0.66 22.36
C ASN A 465 -6.56 0.04 21.32
N SER A 466 -5.25 0.07 21.58
CA SER A 466 -4.26 -0.58 20.72
C SER A 466 -4.37 -2.12 20.78
N VAL A 467 -4.53 -2.69 21.98
CA VAL A 467 -4.74 -4.13 22.18
C VAL A 467 -6.04 -4.57 21.52
N LEU A 468 -7.13 -3.81 21.67
CA LEU A 468 -8.41 -4.12 21.04
C LEU A 468 -8.30 -4.14 19.50
N ALA A 469 -7.66 -3.12 18.91
CA ALA A 469 -7.45 -3.06 17.47
C ALA A 469 -6.65 -4.26 16.94
N VAL A 470 -5.54 -4.60 17.61
CA VAL A 470 -4.68 -5.73 17.22
C VAL A 470 -5.38 -7.06 17.45
N PHE A 471 -6.13 -7.22 18.54
CA PHE A 471 -6.88 -8.44 18.82
C PHE A 471 -7.94 -8.70 17.75
N LEU A 472 -8.72 -7.69 17.36
CA LEU A 472 -9.72 -7.81 16.30
C LEU A 472 -9.07 -8.12 14.94
N MET A 473 -7.95 -7.46 14.62
CA MET A 473 -7.15 -7.74 13.43
C MET A 473 -6.70 -9.20 13.38
N TRP A 474 -6.12 -9.70 14.48
CA TRP A 474 -5.62 -11.07 14.58
C TRP A 474 -6.75 -12.10 14.53
N LEU A 475 -7.86 -11.87 15.25
CA LEU A 475 -9.01 -12.77 15.26
C LEU A 475 -9.58 -12.99 13.86
N LEU A 476 -9.73 -11.91 13.09
CA LEU A 476 -10.22 -11.99 11.71
C LEU A 476 -9.20 -12.63 10.77
N ALA A 477 -7.89 -12.39 11.00
CA ALA A 477 -6.83 -12.95 10.17
C ALA A 477 -6.68 -14.46 10.39
N TYR A 478 -6.88 -14.93 11.63
CA TYR A 478 -6.81 -16.34 11.99
C TYR A 478 -8.04 -17.12 11.51
N SER A 479 -9.23 -16.52 11.60
CA SER A 479 -10.49 -17.18 11.25
C SER A 479 -10.79 -17.21 9.76
N ASN A 480 -10.23 -16.31 8.95
CA ASN A 480 -10.58 -16.16 7.54
C ASN A 480 -9.38 -16.24 6.60
N THR A 481 -9.60 -16.83 5.43
CA THR A 481 -8.62 -16.86 4.34
C THR A 481 -8.53 -15.49 3.65
N PHE A 482 -7.35 -15.11 3.18
CA PHE A 482 -7.12 -13.87 2.39
C PHE A 482 -8.13 -13.69 1.25
N ALA A 483 -8.46 -14.78 0.54
CA ALA A 483 -9.44 -14.77 -0.56
C ALA A 483 -10.86 -14.38 -0.13
N ALA A 484 -11.23 -14.58 1.15
CA ALA A 484 -12.51 -14.14 1.69
C ALA A 484 -12.44 -12.69 2.23
N LEU A 485 -11.31 -12.30 2.82
CA LEU A 485 -11.12 -10.95 3.36
C LEU A 485 -11.01 -9.89 2.27
N TRP A 486 -10.36 -10.19 1.14
CA TRP A 486 -10.10 -9.20 0.09
C TRP A 486 -11.38 -8.62 -0.54
N PRO A 487 -12.38 -9.42 -0.96
CA PRO A 487 -13.61 -8.88 -1.52
C PRO A 487 -14.41 -8.05 -0.51
N ILE A 488 -14.44 -8.45 0.78
CA ILE A 488 -15.11 -7.71 1.85
C ILE A 488 -14.41 -6.38 2.12
N PHE A 489 -13.07 -6.40 2.12
CA PHE A 489 -12.28 -5.16 2.20
C PHE A 489 -12.58 -4.26 0.99
N GLY A 490 -12.56 -4.80 -0.23
CA GLY A 490 -12.80 -4.03 -1.44
C GLY A 490 -14.18 -3.38 -1.45
N THR A 491 -15.24 -4.12 -1.11
CA THR A 491 -16.60 -3.56 -0.97
C THR A 491 -16.67 -2.51 0.13
N GLY A 492 -16.02 -2.80 1.26
CA GLY A 492 -15.88 -1.87 2.38
C GLY A 492 -15.26 -0.54 1.95
N ASN A 493 -14.13 -0.60 1.25
CA ASN A 493 -13.40 0.58 0.79
C ASN A 493 -14.22 1.42 -0.20
N GLN A 494 -14.99 0.78 -1.09
CA GLN A 494 -15.85 1.48 -2.04
C GLN A 494 -17.03 2.18 -1.38
N LEU A 495 -17.63 1.55 -0.38
CA LEU A 495 -18.68 2.19 0.42
C LEU A 495 -18.14 3.40 1.18
N LEU A 496 -16.93 3.34 1.74
CA LEU A 496 -16.30 4.50 2.38
C LEU A 496 -16.04 5.62 1.36
N ALA A 497 -15.56 5.27 0.17
CA ALA A 497 -15.35 6.24 -0.91
C ALA A 497 -16.69 6.91 -1.33
N ALA A 498 -17.77 6.13 -1.46
CA ALA A 498 -19.09 6.65 -1.76
C ALA A 498 -19.62 7.59 -0.67
N LEU A 499 -19.47 7.22 0.61
CA LEU A 499 -19.84 8.08 1.73
C LEU A 499 -19.03 9.37 1.76
N SER A 500 -17.72 9.28 1.47
CA SER A 500 -16.82 10.42 1.36
C SER A 500 -17.25 11.37 0.23
N LEU A 501 -17.51 10.85 -0.97
CA LEU A 501 -18.01 11.65 -2.10
C LEU A 501 -19.37 12.30 -1.79
N MET A 502 -20.26 11.58 -1.11
CA MET A 502 -21.56 12.12 -0.70
C MET A 502 -21.37 13.27 0.29
N ALA A 503 -20.52 13.10 1.31
CA ALA A 503 -20.23 14.16 2.28
C ALA A 503 -19.61 15.39 1.61
N VAL A 504 -18.68 15.20 0.67
CA VAL A 504 -18.09 16.30 -0.12
C VAL A 504 -19.10 16.97 -1.04
N SER A 505 -19.99 16.21 -1.70
CA SER A 505 -21.00 16.77 -2.60
C SER A 505 -22.00 17.64 -1.85
N VAL A 506 -22.45 17.18 -0.67
CA VAL A 506 -23.30 17.98 0.21
C VAL A 506 -22.54 19.19 0.74
N TRP A 507 -21.26 19.04 1.10
CA TRP A 507 -20.42 20.15 1.53
C TRP A 507 -20.24 21.22 0.44
N LEU A 508 -20.13 20.84 -0.84
CA LEU A 508 -20.06 21.78 -1.96
C LEU A 508 -21.38 22.51 -2.25
N TYR A 509 -22.50 21.94 -1.82
CA TYR A 509 -23.81 22.58 -1.95
C TYR A 509 -24.06 23.64 -0.86
N TYR A 510 -23.48 23.45 0.32
CA TYR A 510 -23.51 24.40 1.44
C TYR A 510 -22.46 25.50 1.27
#